data_AF-A0A8T4XL31-F1
#
_entry.id   AF-A0A8T4XL31-F1
#
_cell.length_a   1.000
_cell.length_b   1.000
_cell.length_c   1.000
_cell.angle_alpha   90.00
_cell.angle_beta   90.00
_cell.angle_gamma   90.00
#
_symmetry.space_group_name_H-M   'P 1'
#
loop_
_entity.id
_entity.type
_entity.pdbx_description
1 polymer ?
#
loop_
_entity_poly.entity_id
_entity_poly.type
_entity_poly.pdbx_seq_one_letter_code
_entity_poly.pdbx_strand_id
1 'polypeptide(L)'
;MQTRRAGKMTYNSKILKAFESVIKHLETSISALKHNDKDAFSNGVWHAAAELEYTLFLFFLAVGDEHKMSLAKLNPDPKSLQMDQAILKVKELVDKAQNLFRVGDIINAYKSVYLARHYVFRVQESLTKNKHKVGGRKK
;
A
#
# COMPACT_ATOMS: atom_id res chain seq x y z
N MET A 1 10.77 -1.13 33.11
CA MET A 1 10.83 -1.98 31.90
C MET A 1 9.46 -2.45 31.36
N GLN A 2 8.30 -2.06 31.93
CA GLN A 2 6.97 -2.56 31.49
C GLN A 2 6.30 -1.76 30.36
N THR A 3 6.74 -0.53 30.05
CA THR A 3 6.05 0.36 29.09
C THR A 3 6.24 0.01 27.61
N ARG A 4 7.37 -0.61 27.22
CA ARG A 4 7.64 -0.97 25.81
C ARG A 4 6.76 -2.12 25.29
N ARG A 5 6.27 -3.02 26.15
CA ARG A 5 5.40 -4.16 25.74
C ARG A 5 3.97 -3.72 25.43
N ALA A 6 3.41 -2.79 26.22
CA ALA A 6 2.06 -2.26 26.01
C ALA A 6 1.96 -1.46 24.70
N GLY A 7 2.97 -0.63 24.39
CA GLY A 7 3.05 0.12 23.13
C GLY A 7 3.11 -0.79 21.90
N LYS A 8 3.87 -1.89 21.97
CA LYS A 8 3.99 -2.86 20.87
C LYS A 8 2.67 -3.58 20.57
N MET A 9 1.89 -3.93 21.60
CA MET A 9 0.54 -4.48 21.41
C MET A 9 -0.43 -3.46 20.78
N THR A 10 -0.26 -2.16 21.04
CA THR A 10 -1.11 -1.11 20.46
C THR A 10 -0.82 -0.86 18.98
N TYR A 11 0.42 -1.02 18.52
CA TYR A 11 0.74 -0.88 17.10
C TYR A 11 0.26 -2.06 16.27
N ASN A 12 0.31 -3.28 16.81
CA ASN A 12 -0.12 -4.47 16.06
C ASN A 12 -1.60 -4.43 15.64
N SER A 13 -2.48 -4.00 16.55
CA SER A 13 -3.91 -3.87 16.22
C SER A 13 -4.16 -2.74 15.21
N LYS A 14 -3.39 -1.65 15.27
CA LYS A 14 -3.43 -0.56 14.29
C LYS A 14 -2.95 -1.02 12.91
N ILE A 15 -1.90 -1.83 12.85
CA ILE A 15 -1.38 -2.41 11.59
C ILE A 15 -2.45 -3.31 10.95
N LEU A 16 -3.11 -4.17 11.73
CA LEU A 16 -4.18 -5.02 11.21
C LEU A 16 -5.36 -4.21 10.67
N LYS A 17 -5.80 -3.17 11.38
CA LYS A 17 -6.84 -2.26 10.90
C LYS A 17 -6.44 -1.51 9.64
N ALA A 18 -5.18 -1.09 9.55
CA ALA A 18 -4.67 -0.43 8.35
C ALA A 18 -4.67 -1.40 7.16
N PHE A 19 -4.29 -2.67 7.34
CA PHE A 19 -4.42 -3.68 6.28
C PHE A 19 -5.87 -3.84 5.79
N GLU A 20 -6.82 -3.95 6.72
CA GLU A 20 -8.25 -4.03 6.37
C GLU A 20 -8.73 -2.79 5.59
N SER A 21 -8.28 -1.59 6.01
CA SER A 21 -8.58 -0.33 5.32
C SER A 21 -8.01 -0.31 3.89
N VAL A 22 -6.74 -0.68 3.71
CA VAL A 22 -6.11 -0.79 2.38
C VAL A 22 -6.89 -1.75 1.50
N ILE A 23 -7.19 -2.97 1.97
CA ILE A 23 -7.92 -3.98 1.20
C ILE A 23 -9.28 -3.45 0.77
N LYS A 24 -10.04 -2.84 1.68
CA LYS A 24 -11.36 -2.25 1.38
C LYS A 24 -11.26 -1.18 0.28
N HIS A 25 -10.28 -0.28 0.37
CA HIS A 25 -10.08 0.76 -0.64
C HIS A 25 -9.63 0.19 -1.99
N LEU A 26 -8.81 -0.86 -2.00
CA LEU A 26 -8.42 -1.57 -3.23
C LEU A 26 -9.60 -2.29 -3.88
N GLU A 27 -10.42 -3.00 -3.12
CA GLU A 27 -11.63 -3.66 -3.62
C GLU A 27 -12.61 -2.66 -4.21
N THR A 28 -12.82 -1.53 -3.52
CA THR A 28 -13.62 -0.41 -4.03
C THR A 28 -13.06 0.11 -5.35
N SER A 29 -11.74 0.29 -5.44
CA SER A 29 -11.06 0.76 -6.66
C SER A 29 -11.21 -0.25 -7.80
N ILE A 30 -10.97 -1.53 -7.55
CA ILE A 30 -11.09 -2.59 -8.56
C ILE A 30 -12.53 -2.67 -9.08
N SER A 31 -13.52 -2.51 -8.21
CA SER A 31 -14.93 -2.43 -8.61
C SER A 31 -15.20 -1.20 -9.48
N ALA A 32 -14.75 -0.02 -9.06
CA ALA A 32 -14.89 1.22 -9.82
C ALA A 32 -14.25 1.13 -11.21
N LEU A 33 -13.10 0.46 -11.33
CA LEU A 33 -12.44 0.22 -12.62
C LEU A 33 -13.32 -0.61 -13.57
N LYS A 34 -14.01 -1.66 -13.06
CA LYS A 34 -14.95 -2.47 -13.86
C LYS A 34 -16.16 -1.67 -14.34
N HIS A 35 -16.60 -0.70 -13.54
CA HIS A 35 -17.72 0.19 -13.87
C HIS A 35 -17.30 1.47 -14.60
N ASN A 36 -16.02 1.61 -14.95
CA ASN A 36 -15.44 2.80 -15.60
C ASN A 36 -15.65 4.11 -14.78
N ASP A 37 -15.81 4.00 -13.47
CA ASP A 37 -15.90 5.13 -12.54
C ASP A 37 -14.50 5.60 -12.15
N LYS A 38 -13.99 6.57 -12.92
CA LYS A 38 -12.62 7.07 -12.79
C LYS A 38 -12.39 7.85 -11.50
N ASP A 39 -13.40 8.53 -10.99
CA ASP A 39 -13.28 9.35 -9.78
C ASP A 39 -13.27 8.47 -8.54
N ALA A 40 -14.18 7.49 -8.45
CA ALA A 40 -14.17 6.51 -7.38
C ALA A 40 -12.89 5.65 -7.40
N PHE A 41 -12.44 5.25 -8.60
CA PHE A 41 -11.16 4.55 -8.75
C PHE A 41 -10.00 5.41 -8.24
N SER A 42 -9.90 6.66 -8.70
CA SER A 42 -8.82 7.55 -8.26
C SER A 42 -8.86 7.77 -6.75
N ASN A 43 -10.04 8.02 -6.17
CA ASN A 43 -10.17 8.28 -4.74
C ASN A 43 -9.74 7.07 -3.90
N GLY A 44 -10.18 5.87 -4.29
CA GLY A 44 -9.79 4.63 -3.62
C GLY A 44 -8.29 4.37 -3.69
N VAL A 45 -7.63 4.65 -4.83
CA VAL A 45 -6.17 4.54 -4.96
C VAL A 45 -5.44 5.51 -4.04
N TRP A 46 -5.90 6.76 -3.92
CA TRP A 46 -5.29 7.75 -3.01
C TRP A 46 -5.42 7.34 -1.54
N HIS A 47 -6.58 6.84 -1.14
CA HIS A 47 -6.78 6.34 0.22
C HIS A 47 -5.93 5.10 0.51
N ALA A 48 -5.87 4.14 -0.41
CA ALA A 48 -5.02 2.96 -0.27
C ALA A 48 -3.54 3.34 -0.12
N ALA A 49 -3.06 4.34 -0.85
CA ALA A 49 -1.70 4.85 -0.72
C ALA A 49 -1.41 5.43 0.67
N ALA A 50 -2.32 6.27 1.18
CA ALA A 50 -2.18 6.88 2.49
C ALA A 50 -2.15 5.83 3.61
N GLU A 51 -3.00 4.81 3.53
CA GLU A 51 -3.04 3.71 4.49
C GLU A 51 -1.79 2.81 4.42
N LEU A 52 -1.21 2.60 3.23
CA LEU A 52 0.08 1.91 3.09
C LEU A 52 1.23 2.67 3.74
N GLU A 53 1.30 3.99 3.57
CA GLU A 53 2.30 4.83 4.25
C GLU A 53 2.12 4.81 5.76
N TYR A 54 0.87 4.90 6.24
CA TYR A 54 0.57 4.78 7.66
C TYR A 54 0.98 3.40 8.20
N THR A 55 0.75 2.33 7.44
CA THR A 55 1.18 0.98 7.80
C THR A 55 2.70 0.89 7.92
N LEU A 56 3.45 1.44 6.95
CA LEU A 56 4.93 1.48 7.00
C LEU A 56 5.43 2.27 8.22
N PHE A 57 4.79 3.39 8.54
CA PHE A 57 5.11 4.16 9.74
C PHE A 57 4.87 3.37 11.03
N LEU A 58 3.76 2.63 11.12
CA LEU A 58 3.49 1.76 12.27
C LEU A 58 4.50 0.62 12.40
N PHE A 59 4.94 0.02 11.28
CA PHE A 59 6.03 -0.97 11.28
C PHE A 59 7.30 -0.37 11.89
N PHE A 60 7.68 0.81 11.44
CA PHE A 60 8.84 1.54 11.96
C PHE A 60 8.74 1.72 13.49
N LEU A 61 7.60 2.19 13.99
CA LEU A 61 7.35 2.33 15.44
C LEU A 61 7.37 1.00 16.19
N ALA A 62 6.87 -0.08 15.59
CA ALA A 62 6.74 -1.39 16.23
C ALA A 62 8.08 -2.15 16.35
N VAL A 63 9.01 -1.93 15.40
CA VAL A 63 10.31 -2.63 15.34
C VAL A 63 11.43 -1.81 15.97
N GLY A 64 11.38 -0.47 15.86
CA GLY A 64 12.29 0.46 16.54
C GLY A 64 13.76 0.40 16.12
N ASP A 65 14.08 -0.31 15.04
CA ASP A 65 15.45 -0.47 14.51
C ASP A 65 15.39 -0.60 12.98
N GLU A 66 15.78 0.47 12.28
CA GLU A 66 15.77 0.56 10.81
C GLU A 66 16.70 -0.47 10.16
N HIS A 67 17.78 -0.87 10.83
CA HIS A 67 18.75 -1.81 10.26
C HIS A 67 18.16 -3.21 10.07
N LYS A 68 17.13 -3.58 10.84
CA LYS A 68 16.40 -4.85 10.68
C LYS A 68 15.46 -4.85 9.48
N MET A 69 15.17 -3.67 8.93
CA MET A 69 14.26 -3.47 7.80
C MET A 69 15.01 -3.27 6.47
N SER A 70 16.22 -3.82 6.33
CA SER A 70 17.01 -3.66 5.11
C SER A 70 16.21 -4.00 3.84
N LEU A 71 16.10 -3.00 2.97
CA LEU A 71 15.41 -3.03 1.68
C LEU A 71 16.36 -3.29 0.51
N ALA A 72 17.66 -3.49 0.77
CA ALA A 72 18.75 -3.49 -0.23
C ALA A 72 18.64 -4.52 -1.36
N LYS A 73 17.63 -5.40 -1.33
CA LYS A 73 17.36 -6.42 -2.37
C LYS A 73 16.00 -6.25 -3.05
N LEU A 74 15.21 -5.25 -2.69
CA LEU A 74 13.93 -4.97 -3.32
C LEU A 74 14.17 -3.98 -4.47
N ASN A 75 14.31 -4.51 -5.67
CA ASN A 75 14.25 -3.72 -6.90
C ASN A 75 12.87 -3.96 -7.54
N PRO A 76 11.80 -3.30 -7.06
CA PRO A 76 10.55 -3.34 -7.79
C PRO A 76 10.77 -2.67 -9.15
N ASP A 77 10.36 -3.32 -10.23
CA ASP A 77 10.15 -2.67 -11.52
C ASP A 77 8.66 -2.43 -11.74
N PRO A 78 8.09 -1.38 -11.13
CA PRO A 78 6.68 -1.09 -11.25
C PRO A 78 6.31 -0.59 -12.65
N LYS A 79 7.27 -0.24 -13.51
CA LYS A 79 6.98 0.31 -14.85
C LYS A 79 6.51 -0.73 -15.85
N SER A 80 6.75 -2.02 -15.56
CA SER A 80 6.39 -3.16 -16.41
C SER A 80 4.89 -3.48 -16.46
N LEU A 81 4.10 -3.05 -15.46
CA LEU A 81 2.68 -3.40 -15.35
C LEU A 81 1.76 -2.29 -15.84
N GLN A 82 0.66 -2.70 -16.50
CA GLN A 82 -0.48 -1.83 -16.75
C GLN A 82 -1.21 -1.47 -15.45
N MET A 83 -2.08 -0.45 -15.48
CA MET A 83 -2.73 0.11 -14.29
C MET A 83 -3.60 -0.91 -13.54
N ASP A 84 -4.37 -1.70 -14.29
CA ASP A 84 -5.22 -2.79 -13.83
C ASP A 84 -4.39 -3.94 -13.23
N GLN A 85 -3.27 -4.29 -13.85
CA GLN A 85 -2.34 -5.30 -13.35
C GLN A 85 -1.63 -4.82 -12.08
N ALA A 86 -1.23 -3.55 -12.05
CA ALA A 86 -0.56 -2.93 -10.90
C ALA A 86 -1.48 -2.91 -9.68
N ILE A 87 -2.77 -2.53 -9.82
CA ILE A 87 -3.69 -2.49 -8.67
C ILE A 87 -3.98 -3.88 -8.12
N LEU A 88 -4.09 -4.90 -8.98
CA LEU A 88 -4.20 -6.30 -8.54
C LEU A 88 -2.93 -6.77 -7.82
N LYS A 89 -1.76 -6.38 -8.32
CA LYS A 89 -0.48 -6.70 -7.67
C LYS A 89 -0.36 -6.08 -6.28
N VAL A 90 -0.85 -4.85 -6.11
CA VAL A 90 -0.93 -4.21 -4.79
C VAL A 90 -1.78 -5.05 -3.85
N LYS A 91 -2.97 -5.47 -4.28
CA LYS A 91 -3.86 -6.30 -3.43
C LYS A 91 -3.18 -7.61 -3.01
N GLU A 92 -2.57 -8.32 -3.95
CA GLU A 92 -1.81 -9.55 -3.67
C GLU A 92 -0.72 -9.33 -2.62
N LEU A 93 0.04 -8.24 -2.74
CA LEU A 93 1.11 -7.90 -1.80
C LEU A 93 0.59 -7.54 -0.41
N VAL A 94 -0.57 -6.88 -0.32
CA VAL A 94 -1.21 -6.53 0.94
C VAL A 94 -1.78 -7.76 1.64
N ASP A 95 -2.46 -8.64 0.90
CA ASP A 95 -2.95 -9.92 1.42
C ASP A 95 -1.77 -10.77 1.94
N LYS A 96 -0.67 -10.82 1.18
CA LYS A 96 0.57 -11.47 1.60
C LYS A 96 1.16 -10.84 2.86
N ALA A 97 1.23 -9.51 2.91
CA ALA A 97 1.76 -8.79 4.07
C ALA A 97 0.95 -9.08 5.34
N GLN A 98 -0.38 -9.07 5.24
CA GLN A 98 -1.27 -9.37 6.35
C GLN A 98 -1.06 -10.81 6.87
N ASN A 99 -0.95 -11.78 5.96
CA ASN A 99 -0.70 -13.18 6.33
C ASN A 99 0.66 -13.36 7.02
N LEU A 100 1.73 -12.77 6.47
CA LEU A 100 3.07 -12.78 7.07
C LEU A 100 3.07 -12.12 8.46
N PHE A 101 2.36 -11.01 8.61
CA PHE A 101 2.23 -10.32 9.88
C PHE A 101 1.54 -11.19 10.94
N ARG A 102 0.47 -11.89 10.56
CA ARG A 102 -0.28 -12.79 11.47
C ARG A 102 0.56 -13.96 11.98
N VAL A 103 1.46 -14.51 11.15
CA VAL A 103 2.38 -15.59 11.56
C VAL A 103 3.65 -15.09 12.25
N GLY A 104 3.76 -13.77 12.47
CA GLY A 104 4.89 -13.16 13.18
C GLY A 104 6.11 -12.82 12.31
N ASP A 105 6.02 -12.99 10.98
CA ASP A 105 7.08 -12.61 10.04
C ASP A 105 6.99 -11.12 9.68
N ILE A 106 7.34 -10.29 10.66
CA ILE A 106 7.23 -8.82 10.60
C ILE A 106 8.10 -8.23 9.49
N ILE A 107 9.29 -8.80 9.24
CA ILE A 107 10.24 -8.28 8.25
C ILE A 107 9.70 -8.50 6.84
N ASN A 108 9.21 -9.70 6.52
CA ASN A 108 8.68 -9.96 5.19
C ASN A 108 7.30 -9.31 4.99
N ALA A 109 6.53 -9.12 6.05
CA ALA A 109 5.32 -8.29 6.02
C ALA A 109 5.65 -6.85 5.61
N TYR A 110 6.61 -6.21 6.31
CA TYR A 110 7.09 -4.86 5.98
C TYR A 110 7.56 -4.75 4.53
N LYS A 111 8.41 -5.69 4.06
CA LYS A 111 8.88 -5.71 2.67
C LYS A 111 7.73 -5.80 1.66
N SER A 112 6.70 -6.58 1.97
CA SER A 112 5.53 -6.72 1.12
C SER A 112 4.72 -5.42 1.05
N VAL A 113 4.53 -4.70 2.17
CA VAL A 113 3.91 -3.36 2.18
C VAL A 113 4.73 -2.35 1.40
N TYR A 114 6.06 -2.38 1.56
CA TYR A 114 6.96 -1.48 0.84
C TYR A 114 6.84 -1.68 -0.69
N LEU A 115 6.78 -2.92 -1.16
CA LEU A 115 6.53 -3.23 -2.57
C LEU A 115 5.15 -2.76 -3.01
N ALA A 116 4.10 -3.00 -2.20
CA ALA A 116 2.75 -2.57 -2.50
C ALA A 116 2.68 -1.05 -2.71
N ARG A 117 3.32 -0.27 -1.84
CA ARG A 117 3.45 1.19 -1.97
C ARG A 117 4.07 1.61 -3.30
N HIS A 118 5.13 0.93 -3.75
CA HIS A 118 5.77 1.23 -5.05
C HIS A 118 4.84 0.99 -6.24
N TYR A 119 4.05 -0.09 -6.23
CA TYR A 119 3.07 -0.34 -7.28
C TYR A 119 1.89 0.65 -7.21
N VAL A 120 1.43 1.05 -6.02
CA VAL A 120 0.38 2.09 -5.89
C VAL A 120 0.85 3.43 -6.45
N PHE A 121 2.10 3.83 -6.18
CA PHE A 121 2.66 5.06 -6.75
C PHE A 121 2.63 5.06 -8.27
N ARG A 122 2.87 3.91 -8.91
CA ARG A 122 2.74 3.79 -10.36
C ARG A 122 1.31 4.02 -10.86
N VAL A 123 0.31 3.51 -10.13
CA VAL A 123 -1.10 3.74 -10.45
C VAL A 123 -1.41 5.25 -10.32
N GLN A 124 -0.93 5.89 -9.26
CA GLN A 124 -1.08 7.34 -9.05
C GLN A 124 -0.42 8.17 -10.15
N GLU A 125 0.81 7.85 -10.57
CA GLU A 125 1.48 8.51 -11.71
C GLU A 125 0.65 8.42 -13.00
N SER A 126 0.03 7.27 -13.23
CA SER A 126 -0.78 7.03 -14.42
C SER A 126 -2.07 7.86 -14.38
N LEU A 127 -2.67 8.00 -13.19
CA LEU A 127 -3.83 8.85 -12.96
C LEU A 127 -3.52 10.35 -13.18
N THR A 128 -2.39 10.85 -12.67
CA THR A 128 -2.02 12.27 -12.82
C THR A 128 -1.66 12.61 -14.27
N LYS A 129 -0.91 11.75 -14.96
CA LYS A 129 -0.61 11.92 -16.40
C LYS A 129 -1.88 11.98 -17.26
N ASN A 130 -2.90 11.21 -16.91
CA ASN A 130 -4.19 11.25 -17.60
C ASN A 130 -4.96 12.55 -17.33
N LYS A 131 -4.92 13.09 -16.10
CA LYS A 131 -5.55 14.38 -15.78
C LYS A 131 -4.93 15.55 -16.56
N HIS A 132 -3.60 15.58 -16.73
CA HIS A 132 -2.93 16.63 -17.50
C HIS A 132 -3.25 16.60 -19.01
N LYS A 133 -3.49 15.43 -19.60
CA LYS A 133 -3.89 15.31 -21.01
C LYS A 133 -5.30 15.83 -21.29
N VAL A 134 -6.21 15.72 -20.32
CA VAL A 134 -7.59 16.24 -20.47
C VAL A 134 -7.65 17.76 -20.27
N GLY A 135 -6.77 18.33 -19.43
CA GLY A 135 -6.68 19.80 -19.25
C GLY A 135 -5.91 20.55 -20.35
N GLY A 136 -5.11 19.85 -21.17
CA GLY A 136 -4.23 20.46 -22.18
C GLY A 136 -4.84 20.70 -23.57
N ARG A 137 -6.11 20.32 -23.80
CA ARG A 137 -6.84 20.63 -25.05
C ARG A 137 -7.83 21.76 -24.85
N LYS A 138 -7.30 22.97 -24.70
CA LYS A 138 -7.96 24.21 -25.13
C LYS A 138 -6.94 25.01 -25.93
N LYS A 139 -6.92 24.79 -27.24
CA LYS A 139 -6.42 25.73 -28.25
C LYS A 139 -7.55 25.95 -29.22
#